data_AF-A0A9D4G5M4-F1
#
_entry.id   AF-A0A9D4G5M4-F1
#
_cell.length_a   1.000
_cell.length_b   1.000
_cell.length_c   1.000
_cell.angle_alpha   90.00
_cell.angle_beta   90.00
_cell.angle_gamma   90.00
#
_symmetry.space_group_name_H-M   'P 1'
#
loop_
_entity.id
_entity.type
_entity.pdbx_description
1 polymer ?
#
loop_
_entity_poly.entity_id
_entity_poly.type
_entity_poly.pdbx_seq_one_letter_code
_entity_poly.pdbx_strand_id
1 'polypeptide(L)'
;MQSRLPTCKPYDCGSAAPVNGVATAHNGTTYQKQATVQCNPGYTLRGPSVIECNATGWNESVSCNQKRADDILEIERGKKKNIERTLKADYNALVEKKLKILVGIVDENVSFCFGFIADEATDAATMEKMALCLRFYDAEKHVSGRNSL
;
A
#
# COMPACT_ATOMS: atom_id res chain seq x y z
N MET A 1 -74.15 26.44 5.33
CA MET A 1 -72.76 26.71 5.73
C MET A 1 -71.95 25.45 5.52
N GLN A 2 -70.97 25.44 4.60
CA GLN A 2 -70.06 24.30 4.44
C GLN A 2 -68.79 24.58 5.25
N SER A 3 -68.64 23.95 6.41
CA SER A 3 -67.37 23.93 7.13
C SER A 3 -66.42 22.97 6.42
N ARG A 4 -65.37 23.48 5.76
CA ARG A 4 -64.29 22.62 5.29
C ARG A 4 -63.51 22.11 6.50
N LEU A 5 -63.52 20.80 6.71
CA LEU A 5 -62.62 20.17 7.67
C LEU A 5 -61.17 20.43 7.25
N PRO A 6 -60.27 20.77 8.19
CA PRO A 6 -58.85 20.93 7.87
C PRO A 6 -58.29 19.59 7.39
N THR A 7 -57.55 19.62 6.29
CA THR A 7 -56.87 18.44 5.75
C THR A 7 -55.50 18.32 6.40
N CYS A 8 -55.23 17.20 7.07
CA CYS A 8 -53.90 16.91 7.60
C CYS A 8 -53.05 16.30 6.49
N LYS A 9 -51.94 16.94 6.14
CA LYS A 9 -50.98 16.42 5.16
C LYS A 9 -49.78 15.82 5.90
N PRO A 10 -49.21 14.71 5.42
CA PRO A 10 -47.98 14.17 5.99
C PRO A 10 -46.88 15.24 6.02
N TYR A 11 -46.08 15.26 7.09
CA TYR A 11 -44.88 16.07 7.15
C TYR A 11 -43.88 15.58 6.09
N ASP A 12 -43.30 16.51 5.34
CA ASP A 12 -42.29 16.24 4.33
C ASP A 12 -40.92 16.72 4.83
N CYS A 13 -39.98 15.79 4.98
CA CYS A 13 -38.63 16.08 5.46
C CYS A 13 -37.75 16.74 4.39
N GLY A 14 -38.21 16.82 3.14
CA GLY A 14 -37.47 17.41 2.04
C GLY A 14 -36.19 16.64 1.67
N SER A 15 -35.18 17.34 1.19
CA SER A 15 -33.94 16.70 0.72
C SER A 15 -33.17 16.04 1.86
N ALA A 16 -32.82 14.76 1.68
CA ALA A 16 -31.91 14.00 2.53
C ALA A 16 -30.43 14.15 2.15
N ALA A 17 -30.12 14.88 1.06
CA ALA A 17 -28.78 14.92 0.50
C ALA A 17 -27.82 15.75 1.37
N PRO A 18 -26.74 15.15 1.91
CA PRO A 18 -25.70 15.92 2.60
C PRO A 18 -24.83 16.68 1.59
N VAL A 19 -24.11 17.68 2.08
CA VAL A 19 -23.04 18.33 1.30
C VAL A 19 -22.00 17.27 0.89
N ASN A 20 -21.61 17.25 -0.38
CA ASN A 20 -20.71 16.24 -0.97
C ASN A 20 -21.25 14.80 -0.93
N GLY A 21 -22.56 14.64 -0.92
CA GLY A 21 -23.21 13.35 -1.13
C GLY A 21 -24.51 13.47 -1.89
N VAL A 22 -25.12 12.32 -2.10
CA VAL A 22 -26.41 12.14 -2.75
C VAL A 22 -27.29 11.31 -1.82
N ALA A 23 -28.60 11.55 -1.89
CA ALA A 23 -29.58 10.75 -1.20
C ALA A 23 -30.67 10.30 -2.17
N THR A 24 -31.04 9.03 -2.08
CA THR A 24 -32.06 8.41 -2.92
C THR A 24 -33.24 8.01 -2.04
N ALA A 25 -34.38 8.67 -2.24
CA ALA A 25 -35.63 8.34 -1.56
C ALA A 25 -36.56 7.61 -2.55
N HIS A 26 -36.67 6.28 -2.42
CA HIS A 26 -37.41 5.47 -3.39
C HIS A 26 -38.93 5.68 -3.35
N ASN A 27 -39.48 6.13 -2.21
CA ASN A 27 -40.93 6.24 -1.98
C ASN A 27 -41.36 7.61 -1.42
N GLY A 28 -40.61 8.66 -1.77
CA GLY A 28 -40.82 10.02 -1.27
C GLY A 28 -40.14 10.31 0.07
N THR A 29 -40.38 11.51 0.59
CA THR A 29 -39.66 12.10 1.73
C THR A 29 -40.59 12.42 2.90
N THR A 30 -41.81 11.87 2.89
CA THR A 30 -42.81 12.10 3.94
C THR A 30 -42.57 11.22 5.18
N TYR A 31 -43.27 11.51 6.28
CA TYR A 31 -43.26 10.71 7.52
C TYR A 31 -43.22 9.18 7.26
N GLN A 32 -42.34 8.47 7.97
CA GLN A 32 -42.04 7.03 7.85
C GLN A 32 -41.41 6.57 6.52
N LYS A 33 -41.01 7.49 5.64
CA LYS A 33 -40.22 7.15 4.44
C LYS A 33 -38.73 7.15 4.75
N GLN A 34 -38.00 6.32 4.02
CA GLN A 34 -36.56 6.18 4.16
C GLN A 34 -35.81 6.71 2.93
N ALA A 35 -34.62 7.23 3.18
CA ALA A 35 -33.67 7.63 2.15
C ALA A 35 -32.34 6.92 2.37
N THR A 36 -31.72 6.48 1.27
CA THR A 36 -30.37 5.92 1.27
C THR A 36 -29.37 7.00 0.89
N VAL A 37 -28.35 7.18 1.71
CA VAL A 37 -27.33 8.22 1.57
C VAL A 37 -26.02 7.61 1.08
N GLN A 38 -25.41 8.25 0.09
CA GLN A 38 -24.09 7.89 -0.44
C GLN A 38 -23.24 9.14 -0.60
N CYS A 39 -21.97 9.07 -0.22
CA CYS A 39 -21.04 10.18 -0.39
C CYS A 39 -20.41 10.16 -1.79
N ASN A 40 -20.11 11.34 -2.31
CA ASN A 40 -19.40 11.49 -3.57
C ASN A 40 -17.98 10.90 -3.48
N PRO A 41 -17.35 10.55 -4.62
CA PRO A 41 -15.96 10.13 -4.64
C PRO A 41 -15.05 11.11 -3.89
N GLY A 42 -14.15 10.59 -3.06
CA GLY A 42 -13.27 11.41 -2.20
C GLY A 42 -13.86 11.75 -0.82
N TYR A 43 -15.08 11.32 -0.50
CA TYR A 43 -15.72 11.53 0.80
C TYR A 43 -16.14 10.21 1.47
N THR A 44 -16.18 10.21 2.79
CA THR A 44 -16.59 9.10 3.66
C THR A 44 -17.84 9.49 4.44
N LEU A 45 -18.83 8.59 4.45
CA LEU A 45 -20.07 8.77 5.21
C LEU A 45 -19.81 8.67 6.71
N ARG A 46 -20.29 9.64 7.46
CA ARG A 46 -20.41 9.61 8.92
C ARG A 46 -21.89 9.58 9.28
N GLY A 47 -22.28 8.56 10.05
CA GLY A 47 -23.68 8.25 10.34
C GLY A 47 -24.18 7.04 9.55
N PRO A 48 -25.46 6.68 9.70
CA PRO A 48 -26.06 5.56 8.99
C PRO A 48 -26.24 5.87 7.50
N SER A 49 -26.16 4.83 6.66
CA SER A 49 -26.44 4.93 5.22
C SER A 49 -27.93 4.97 4.88
N VAL A 50 -28.79 4.73 5.86
CA VAL A 50 -30.24 4.78 5.72
C VAL A 50 -30.80 5.64 6.84
N ILE A 51 -31.61 6.63 6.48
CA ILE A 51 -32.28 7.55 7.41
C ILE A 51 -33.78 7.53 7.16
N GLU A 52 -34.56 7.83 8.21
CA GLU A 52 -36.02 7.82 8.20
C GLU A 52 -36.59 9.20 8.54
N CYS A 53 -37.64 9.60 7.82
CA CYS A 53 -38.34 10.84 8.06
C CYS A 53 -39.30 10.70 9.25
N ASN A 54 -39.04 11.47 10.31
CA ASN A 54 -39.87 11.56 11.51
C ASN A 54 -40.67 12.88 11.53
N ALA A 55 -41.46 13.12 12.59
CA ALA A 55 -42.35 14.27 12.73
C ALA A 55 -41.62 15.63 12.76
N THR A 56 -40.31 15.64 12.99
CA THR A 56 -39.47 16.85 13.07
C THR A 56 -38.44 16.97 11.95
N GLY A 57 -38.30 15.95 11.09
CA GLY A 57 -37.20 15.87 10.12
C GLY A 57 -36.61 14.47 10.03
N TRP A 58 -35.50 14.35 9.31
CA TRP A 58 -34.71 13.12 9.26
C TRP A 58 -34.21 12.74 10.66
N ASN A 59 -34.35 11.48 11.03
CA ASN A 59 -34.06 10.96 12.37
C ASN A 59 -32.58 11.04 12.76
N GLU A 60 -31.68 11.06 11.78
CA GLU A 60 -30.24 10.93 11.98
C GLU A 60 -29.50 12.01 11.18
N SER A 61 -28.42 12.53 11.77
CA SER A 61 -27.54 13.49 11.11
C SER A 61 -26.47 12.76 10.32
N VAL A 62 -26.50 12.91 9.00
CA VAL A 62 -25.49 12.35 8.10
C VAL A 62 -24.55 13.44 7.60
N SER A 63 -23.27 13.12 7.45
CA SER A 63 -22.29 14.02 6.84
C SER A 63 -21.30 13.26 5.97
N CYS A 64 -20.86 13.91 4.89
CA CYS A 64 -19.80 13.40 4.03
C CYS A 64 -18.53 14.21 4.29
N ASN A 65 -17.60 13.58 5.01
CA ASN A 65 -16.32 14.18 5.33
C ASN A 65 -15.28 13.74 4.31
N GLN A 66 -14.37 14.64 3.93
CA GLN A 66 -13.31 14.29 2.98
C GLN A 66 -12.50 13.11 3.51
N LYS A 67 -12.26 12.12 2.65
CA LYS A 67 -11.38 10.98 2.96
C LYS A 67 -10.04 11.53 3.38
N ARG A 68 -9.62 11.24 4.61
CA ARG A 68 -8.27 11.61 5.04
C ARG A 68 -7.27 10.71 4.33
N ALA A 69 -6.05 11.20 4.14
CA ALA A 69 -4.96 10.39 3.61
C ALA A 69 -4.82 9.08 4.38
N ASP A 70 -5.02 9.11 5.70
CA ASP A 70 -4.96 7.94 6.59
C ASP A 70 -5.98 6.84 6.23
N ASP A 71 -7.20 7.20 5.80
CA ASP A 71 -8.24 6.24 5.39
C ASP A 71 -7.90 5.58 4.03
N ILE A 72 -7.22 6.32 3.15
CA ILE A 72 -6.72 5.81 1.85
C ILE A 72 -5.52 4.89 2.06
N LEU A 73 -4.69 5.18 3.06
CA LEU A 73 -3.50 4.42 3.38
C LEU A 73 -3.81 3.02 3.89
N GLU A 74 -4.97 2.72 4.48
CA GLU A 74 -5.29 1.34 4.92
C GLU A 74 -5.44 0.36 3.76
N ILE A 75 -6.02 0.78 2.63
CA ILE A 75 -6.11 -0.02 1.40
C ILE A 75 -4.72 -0.20 0.77
N GLU A 76 -3.87 0.84 0.85
CA GLU A 76 -2.50 0.82 0.35
C GLU A 76 -1.51 0.11 1.30
N ARG A 77 -1.82 -0.04 2.59
CA ARG A 77 -0.95 -0.73 3.57
C ARG A 77 -0.85 -2.22 3.28
N GLY A 78 -1.95 -2.81 2.81
CA GLY A 78 -1.97 -4.19 2.31
C GLY A 78 -1.10 -4.36 1.06
N LYS A 79 -1.17 -3.41 0.12
CA LYS A 79 -0.35 -3.43 -1.10
C LYS A 79 1.13 -3.14 -0.82
N LYS A 80 1.45 -2.18 0.05
CA LYS A 80 2.81 -1.84 0.46
C LYS A 80 3.52 -3.02 1.11
N LYS A 81 2.85 -3.75 2.02
CA LYS A 81 3.38 -5.00 2.60
C LYS A 81 3.67 -6.06 1.54
N ASN A 82 2.84 -6.17 0.52
CA ASN A 82 3.05 -7.11 -0.57
C ASN A 82 4.28 -6.71 -1.42
N ILE A 83 4.38 -5.42 -1.78
CA ILE A 83 5.53 -4.86 -2.49
C ILE A 83 6.83 -5.04 -1.68
N GLU A 84 6.81 -4.78 -0.37
CA GLU A 84 7.95 -5.01 0.53
C GLU A 84 8.37 -6.48 0.59
N ARG A 85 7.41 -7.42 0.65
CA ARG A 85 7.71 -8.85 0.58
C ARG A 85 8.31 -9.25 -0.76
N THR A 86 7.76 -8.77 -1.87
CA THR A 86 8.28 -9.05 -3.22
C THR A 86 9.70 -8.51 -3.37
N LEU A 87 9.94 -7.26 -2.99
CA LEU A 87 11.28 -6.66 -3.00
C LEU A 87 12.27 -7.43 -2.12
N LYS A 88 11.83 -7.89 -0.94
CA LYS A 88 12.67 -8.69 -0.04
C LYS A 88 13.01 -10.06 -0.65
N ALA A 89 12.05 -10.70 -1.31
CA ALA A 89 12.27 -11.96 -2.01
C ALA A 89 13.24 -11.80 -3.19
N ASP A 90 13.04 -10.76 -4.01
CA ASP A 90 13.91 -10.47 -5.17
C ASP A 90 15.35 -10.14 -4.71
N TYR A 91 15.51 -9.38 -3.63
CA TYR A 91 16.82 -9.10 -3.03
C TYR A 91 17.50 -10.38 -2.55
N ASN A 92 16.79 -11.24 -1.81
CA ASN A 92 17.35 -12.49 -1.31
C ASN A 92 17.76 -13.42 -2.46
N ALA A 93 16.94 -13.52 -3.52
CA ALA A 93 17.28 -14.30 -4.71
C ALA A 93 18.51 -13.77 -5.45
N LEU A 94 18.67 -12.44 -5.54
CA LEU A 94 19.87 -11.80 -6.10
C LEU A 94 21.11 -12.10 -5.26
N VAL A 95 20.99 -12.02 -3.92
CA VAL A 95 22.08 -12.36 -2.99
C VAL A 95 22.45 -13.83 -3.13
N GLU A 96 21.50 -14.76 -3.17
CA GLU A 96 21.76 -16.18 -3.38
C GLU A 96 22.44 -16.46 -4.72
N LYS A 97 22.00 -15.78 -5.80
CA LYS A 97 22.63 -15.91 -7.11
C LYS A 97 24.06 -15.40 -7.11
N LYS A 98 24.32 -14.25 -6.47
CA LYS A 98 25.68 -13.71 -6.31
C LYS A 98 26.54 -14.64 -5.44
N LEU A 99 25.98 -15.17 -4.35
CA LEU A 99 26.66 -16.10 -3.46
C LEU A 99 27.04 -17.38 -4.20
N LYS A 100 26.16 -17.96 -5.02
CA LYS A 100 26.47 -19.13 -5.86
C LYS A 100 27.58 -18.85 -6.88
N ILE A 101 27.61 -17.65 -7.46
CA ILE A 101 28.70 -17.23 -8.35
C ILE A 101 30.02 -17.14 -7.58
N LEU A 102 30.02 -16.49 -6.41
CA LEU A 102 31.21 -16.41 -5.54
C LEU A 102 31.67 -17.80 -5.09
N VAL A 103 30.76 -18.68 -4.67
CA VAL A 103 31.06 -20.06 -4.29
C VAL A 103 31.62 -20.83 -5.49
N GLY A 104 31.05 -20.70 -6.69
CA GLY A 104 31.58 -21.33 -7.90
C GLY A 104 32.97 -20.83 -8.31
N ILE A 105 33.26 -19.53 -8.13
CA ILE A 105 34.60 -18.96 -8.33
C ILE A 105 35.60 -19.57 -7.34
N VAL A 106 35.15 -19.85 -6.12
CA VAL A 106 35.96 -20.43 -5.04
C VAL A 106 36.15 -21.95 -5.22
N ASP A 107 35.17 -22.66 -5.78
CA ASP A 107 35.24 -24.10 -6.03
C ASP A 107 36.10 -24.49 -7.26
N GLU A 108 36.22 -23.62 -8.28
CA GLU A 108 37.05 -23.92 -9.47
C GLU A 108 38.53 -23.53 -9.35
N ASN A 109 38.98 -22.88 -8.27
CA ASN A 109 40.42 -22.67 -8.02
C ASN A 109 40.76 -22.61 -6.53
N VAL A 110 41.38 -23.69 -6.08
CA VAL A 110 41.99 -23.96 -4.78
C VAL A 110 42.86 -22.79 -4.25
N SER A 111 42.55 -22.35 -3.03
CA SER A 111 43.48 -22.11 -1.90
C SER A 111 44.65 -21.10 -2.00
N PHE A 112 44.45 -19.83 -2.38
CA PHE A 112 45.47 -18.79 -2.09
C PHE A 112 44.98 -17.46 -1.48
N CYS A 113 43.71 -17.05 -1.62
CA CYS A 113 43.20 -15.82 -0.96
C CYS A 113 42.44 -16.10 0.36
N PHE A 114 42.37 -17.34 0.86
CA PHE A 114 41.50 -17.71 2.00
C PHE A 114 41.93 -17.18 3.37
N GLY A 115 43.16 -16.70 3.54
CA GLY A 115 43.61 -16.11 4.81
C GLY A 115 42.90 -14.81 5.21
N PHE A 116 42.23 -14.13 4.27
CA PHE A 116 41.64 -12.79 4.48
C PHE A 116 40.11 -12.72 4.43
N ILE A 117 39.42 -13.79 4.03
CA ILE A 117 37.96 -13.74 3.73
C ILE A 117 37.11 -14.24 4.91
N ALA A 118 37.72 -14.85 5.93
CA ALA A 118 36.99 -15.51 7.02
C ALA A 118 36.52 -14.59 8.16
N ASP A 119 36.89 -13.30 8.19
CA ASP A 119 36.37 -12.36 9.18
C ASP A 119 36.00 -11.03 8.50
N GLU A 120 34.70 -10.71 8.52
CA GLU A 120 34.09 -9.41 8.20
C GLU A 120 34.14 -8.87 6.76
N ALA A 121 33.35 -9.48 5.86
CA ALA A 121 32.99 -8.91 4.57
C ALA A 121 31.84 -7.87 4.64
N THR A 122 31.98 -6.80 5.44
CA THR A 122 31.01 -5.67 5.44
C THR A 122 31.61 -4.26 5.37
N ASP A 123 32.93 -4.09 5.43
CA ASP A 123 33.56 -2.75 5.31
C ASP A 123 34.13 -2.46 3.90
N ALA A 124 34.29 -1.17 3.59
CA ALA A 124 34.81 -0.71 2.29
C ALA A 124 36.30 -1.00 2.07
N ALA A 125 37.09 -1.16 3.14
CA ALA A 125 38.50 -1.53 3.07
C ALA A 125 38.67 -3.01 2.66
N THR A 126 37.74 -3.88 3.00
CA THR A 126 37.71 -5.28 2.57
C THR A 126 37.45 -5.41 1.07
N MET A 127 36.61 -4.55 0.50
CA MET A 127 36.38 -4.49 -0.95
C MET A 127 37.61 -4.01 -1.73
N GLU A 128 38.37 -3.04 -1.20
CA GLU A 128 39.64 -2.61 -1.81
C GLU A 128 40.72 -3.70 -1.74
N LYS A 129 40.83 -4.40 -0.60
CA LYS A 129 41.73 -5.55 -0.47
C LYS A 129 41.34 -6.69 -1.40
N MET A 130 40.03 -6.91 -1.62
CA MET A 130 39.53 -7.89 -2.58
C MET A 130 39.86 -7.50 -4.02
N ALA A 131 39.69 -6.21 -4.37
CA ALA A 131 40.12 -5.68 -5.66
C ALA A 131 41.65 -5.80 -5.85
N LEU A 132 42.43 -5.69 -4.78
CA LEU A 132 43.89 -5.87 -4.81
C LEU A 132 44.29 -7.36 -4.98
N CYS A 133 43.65 -8.32 -4.30
CA CYS A 133 43.88 -9.77 -4.51
C CYS A 133 43.56 -10.14 -5.97
N LEU A 134 42.44 -9.64 -6.50
CA LEU A 134 42.05 -9.88 -7.89
C LEU A 134 43.05 -9.29 -8.90
N ARG A 135 43.58 -8.08 -8.65
CA ARG A 135 44.61 -7.46 -9.51
C ARG A 135 45.96 -8.21 -9.45
N PHE A 136 46.37 -8.69 -8.27
CA PHE A 136 47.59 -9.50 -8.13
C PHE A 136 47.45 -10.86 -8.82
N TYR A 137 46.29 -11.51 -8.71
CA TYR A 137 46.02 -12.76 -9.41
C TYR A 137 46.06 -12.59 -10.94
N ASP A 138 45.47 -11.51 -11.47
CA ASP A 138 45.55 -11.20 -12.90
C ASP A 138 47.01 -10.93 -13.35
N ALA A 139 47.81 -10.30 -12.48
CA ALA A 139 49.23 -10.07 -12.72
C ALA A 139 50.05 -11.39 -12.75
N GLU A 140 49.76 -12.35 -11.85
CA GLU A 140 50.43 -13.66 -11.88
C GLU A 140 49.98 -14.53 -13.06
N LYS A 141 48.73 -14.42 -13.50
CA LYS A 141 48.26 -15.09 -14.73
C LYS A 141 49.01 -14.60 -15.98
N HIS A 142 49.41 -13.33 -15.99
CA HIS A 142 50.24 -12.76 -17.05
C HIS A 142 51.74 -13.14 -16.96
N VAL A 143 52.23 -13.57 -15.80
CA VAL A 143 53.61 -14.04 -15.61
C VAL A 143 53.72 -15.57 -15.85
N SER A 144 52.75 -16.36 -15.40
CA SER A 144 52.74 -17.82 -15.61
C SER A 144 52.43 -18.23 -17.06
N GLY A 145 51.81 -17.35 -17.86
CA GLY A 145 51.57 -17.58 -19.29
C GLY A 145 52.74 -17.26 -20.22
N ARG A 146 53.96 -17.00 -19.71
CA ARG A 146 55.09 -16.56 -20.56
C ARG A 146 56.42 -17.29 -20.31
N ASN A 147 56.42 -18.49 -19.73
CA ASN A 147 57.57 -19.40 -19.78
C ASN A 147 57.10 -20.86 -19.86
N SER A 148 56.80 -21.31 -21.08
CA SER A 148 56.81 -22.71 -21.48
C SER A 148 57.45 -22.83 -22.88
N LEU A 149 58.77 -22.62 -22.90
CA LEU A 149 59.76 -23.33 -23.72
C LEU A 149 60.96 -23.63 -22.82
#